data_AF-A0A1E5XNK6-F1
#
_entry.id   AF-A0A1E5XNK6-F1
#
_cell.length_a   1.000
_cell.length_b   1.000
_cell.length_c   1.000
_cell.angle_alpha   90.00
_cell.angle_beta   90.00
_cell.angle_gamma   90.00
#
_symmetry.space_group_name_H-M   'P 1'
#
loop_
_entity.id
_entity.type
_entity.pdbx_description
1 polymer ?
#
loop_
_entity_poly.entity_id
_entity_poly.type
_entity_poly.pdbx_seq_one_letter_code
_entity_poly.pdbx_strand_id
1 'polypeptide(L)' 'MSDEIWPAIKVERFYDEPLAHYEARRREIVSIITGFRHSRYEGAVAERMEQRLMALQDGMVVPAVA' A
#
# COMPACT_ATOMS: atom_id res chain seq x y z
N MET A 1 1.02 -21.29 -18.30
CA MET A 1 0.72 -19.98 -17.70
C MET A 1 1.83 -19.74 -16.71
N SER A 2 2.67 -18.73 -16.93
CA SER A 2 3.72 -18.42 -15.97
C SER A 2 3.03 -17.96 -14.69
N ASP A 3 3.10 -18.75 -13.62
CA ASP A 3 2.79 -18.25 -12.30
C ASP A 3 3.77 -17.10 -12.06
N GLU A 4 3.31 -15.88 -12.26
CA GLU A 4 4.14 -14.70 -12.09
C GLU A 4 4.46 -14.58 -10.59
N ILE A 5 5.61 -15.14 -10.21
CA ILE A 5 6.07 -15.13 -8.82
C ILE A 5 6.53 -13.70 -8.52
N TRP A 6 5.60 -12.89 -8.04
CA TRP A 6 5.91 -11.56 -7.55
C TRP A 6 6.72 -11.65 -6.24
N PRO A 7 7.75 -10.82 -6.05
CA PRO A 7 8.51 -10.82 -4.81
C PRO A 7 7.64 -10.45 -3.60
N ALA A 8 8.04 -10.94 -2.43
CA ALA A 8 7.39 -10.58 -1.16
C ALA A 8 7.43 -9.06 -0.96
N ILE A 9 6.31 -8.49 -0.56
CA ILE A 9 6.20 -7.06 -0.25
C ILE A 9 6.85 -6.83 1.12
N LYS A 10 7.94 -6.05 1.13
CA LYS A 10 8.63 -5.63 2.35
C LYS A 10 8.21 -4.20 2.68
N VAL A 11 7.80 -3.97 3.91
CA VAL A 11 7.46 -2.65 4.44
C VAL A 11 8.22 -2.50 5.74
N GLU A 12 9.14 -1.54 5.79
CA GLU A 12 9.91 -1.24 6.99
C GLU A 12 9.08 -0.37 7.94
N ARG A 13 9.30 -0.54 9.23
CA ARG A 13 8.75 0.32 10.29
C ARG A 13 9.60 1.58 10.38
N PHE A 14 8.98 2.76 10.49
CA PHE A 14 9.75 3.97 10.74
C PHE A 14 10.27 4.02 12.19
N TYR A 15 11.35 4.75 12.41
CA TYR A 15 12.09 4.79 13.68
C TYR A 15 11.19 5.03 14.91
N ASP A 16 10.31 6.03 14.87
CA ASP A 16 9.40 6.39 15.98
C ASP A 16 7.94 5.97 15.76
N GLU A 17 7.67 5.12 14.76
CA GLU A 17 6.30 4.73 14.45
C GLU A 17 5.78 3.72 15.49
N PRO A 18 4.63 3.96 16.16
CA PRO A 18 4.02 2.98 17.06
C PRO A 18 3.70 1.67 16.32
N LEU A 19 3.87 0.52 16.99
CA LEU A 19 3.67 -0.79 16.37
C LEU A 19 2.29 -0.93 15.70
N ALA A 20 1.23 -0.47 16.37
CA ALA A 20 -0.12 -0.51 15.82
C ALA A 20 -0.27 0.33 14.53
N HIS A 21 0.40 1.47 14.45
CA HIS A 21 0.38 2.33 13.26
C HIS A 21 1.15 1.68 12.10
N TYR A 22 2.32 1.12 12.40
CA TYR A 22 3.08 0.33 11.44
C TYR A 22 2.26 -0.83 10.87
N GLU A 23 1.59 -1.61 11.72
CA GLU A 23 0.78 -2.74 11.28
C GLU A 23 -0.42 -2.31 10.43
N ALA A 24 -1.04 -1.17 10.75
CA ALA A 24 -2.12 -0.62 9.94
C ALA A 24 -1.61 -0.18 8.55
N ARG A 25 -0.54 0.62 8.53
CA ARG A 25 0.10 1.11 7.30
C ARG A 25 0.61 -0.01 6.41
N ARG A 26 1.30 -0.99 7.00
CA ARG A 26 1.78 -2.19 6.31
C ARG A 26 0.63 -2.97 5.69
N ARG A 27 -0.46 -3.21 6.42
CA ARG A 27 -1.64 -3.91 5.88
C ARG A 27 -2.23 -3.18 4.68
N GLU A 28 -2.32 -1.86 4.75
CA GLU A 28 -2.86 -1.05 3.67
C GLU A 28 -1.95 -1.07 2.43
N ILE A 29 -0.64 -0.88 2.59
CA ILE A 29 0.35 -0.98 1.49
C ILE A 29 0.26 -2.35 0.81
N VAL A 30 0.22 -3.43 1.59
CA VAL A 30 0.10 -4.79 1.06
C VAL A 30 -1.20 -4.94 0.26
N SER A 31 -2.34 -4.46 0.78
CA SER A 31 -3.61 -4.54 0.08
C SER A 31 -3.62 -3.77 -1.24
N ILE A 32 -3.00 -2.58 -1.28
CA ILE A 32 -2.94 -1.77 -2.50
C ILE A 32 -2.07 -2.46 -3.55
N ILE A 33 -0.86 -2.89 -3.20
CA ILE A 33 0.04 -3.57 -4.14
C ILE A 33 -0.58 -4.87 -4.64
N THR A 34 -1.22 -5.66 -3.77
CA THR A 34 -1.96 -6.86 -4.18
C THR A 34 -3.10 -6.50 -5.14
N GLY A 35 -3.83 -5.42 -4.91
CA GLY A 35 -4.85 -4.92 -5.82
C GLY A 35 -4.30 -4.62 -7.22
N PHE A 36 -3.15 -3.94 -7.32
CA PHE A 36 -2.47 -3.69 -8.60
C PHE A 36 -2.01 -4.98 -9.28
N ARG A 37 -1.40 -5.92 -8.55
CA ARG A 37 -0.96 -7.22 -9.09
C ARG A 37 -2.10 -8.05 -9.68
N HIS A 38 -3.32 -7.84 -9.19
CA HIS A 38 -4.52 -8.52 -9.69
C HIS A 38 -5.38 -7.64 -10.62
N SER A 39 -4.84 -6.53 -11.11
CA SER A 39 -5.54 -5.59 -12.01
C SER A 39 -6.90 -5.14 -11.46
N ARG A 40 -7.01 -4.91 -10.14
CA ARG A 40 -8.28 -4.53 -9.48
C ARG A 40 -8.58 -3.04 -9.52
N TYR A 41 -7.63 -2.21 -9.95
CA TYR A 41 -7.78 -0.76 -9.98
C TYR A 41 -7.55 -0.25 -11.39
N GLU A 42 -8.43 0.66 -11.83
CA GLU A 42 -8.37 1.26 -13.18
C GLU A 42 -8.79 2.74 -13.12
N GLY A 43 -8.32 3.52 -14.11
CA GLY A 43 -8.62 4.95 -14.25
C GLY A 43 -8.42 5.75 -12.98
N ALA A 44 -9.40 6.58 -12.62
CA ALA A 44 -9.34 7.42 -11.44
C ALA A 44 -9.17 6.64 -10.11
N VAL A 45 -9.57 5.37 -10.06
CA VAL A 45 -9.35 4.53 -8.85
C VAL A 45 -7.87 4.15 -8.73
N ALA A 46 -7.25 3.76 -9.85
CA ALA A 46 -5.83 3.45 -9.89
C ALA A 46 -4.98 4.66 -9.46
N GLU A 47 -5.28 5.85 -10.00
CA GLU A 47 -4.60 7.10 -9.63
C GLU A 47 -4.71 7.39 -8.12
N ARG A 48 -5.91 7.25 -7.54
CA ARG A 48 -6.08 7.44 -6.09
C ARG A 48 -5.32 6.41 -5.26
N MET A 49 -5.30 5.15 -5.68
CA MET A 49 -4.57 4.09 -4.98
C MET A 49 -3.05 4.28 -5.09
N GLU A 50 -2.57 4.80 -6.22
CA GLU A 50 -1.16 5.16 -6.41
C GLU A 50 -0.75 6.33 -5.49
N GLN A 51 -1.52 7.42 -5.49
CA GLN A 51 -1.31 8.55 -4.56
C GLN A 51 -1.34 8.09 -3.10
N ARG A 52 -2.27 7.19 -2.78
CA ARG A 52 -2.39 6.60 -1.45
C ARG A 52 -1.16 5.79 -1.09
N LEU A 53 -0.67 4.96 -2.01
CA LEU A 53 0.54 4.16 -1.81
C LEU A 53 1.76 5.04 -1.56
N MET A 54 1.95 6.10 -2.37
CA MET A 54 3.03 7.06 -2.20
C MET A 54 2.99 7.70 -0.80
N ALA A 55 1.83 8.22 -0.38
CA ALA A 55 1.66 8.81 0.94
C ALA A 55 2.00 7.83 2.09
N LEU A 56 1.55 6.57 2.00
CA LEU A 56 1.84 5.55 3.00
C LEU A 56 3.33 5.15 3.02
N GLN A 57 4.01 5.20 1.89
CA GLN A 57 5.45 4.95 1.81
C GLN A 57 6.28 6.11 2.39
N ASP A 58 5.78 7.33 2.31
CA ASP A 58 6.38 8.52 2.92
C ASP A 58 6.03 8.68 4.41
N GLY A 59 5.21 7.79 4.96
CA GLY A 59 4.75 7.86 6.35
C GLY A 59 3.68 8.92 6.60
N MET A 60 3.10 9.47 5.53
CA MET A 60 1.98 10.40 5.60
C MET A 60 0.69 9.60 5.81
N VAL A 61 0.24 9.51 7.06
CA VAL A 61 -1.09 8.97 7.38
C VAL A 61 -2.13 10.05 7.06
N VAL A 62 -2.44 10.23 5.78
CA VAL A 62 -3.60 11.02 5.39
C VAL A 62 -4.85 10.20 5.77
N PRO A 63 -5.90 10.75 6.36
CA PRO A 63 -7.16 10.02 6.45
C PRO A 63 -7.62 9.71 5.01
N ALA A 64 -8.10 8.48 4.75
CA ALA A 64 -8.93 8.28 3.56
C ALA A 64 -10.10 9.24 3.71
N VAL A 65 -10.14 10.29 2.89
CA VAL A 65 -11.07 11.41 3.02
C VAL A 65 -12.50 10.87 3.18
N ALA A 66 -13.21 11.39 4.18
CA ALA A 66 -14.58 11.04 4.58
C ALA A 66 -15.61 11.38 3.49
#